data_AF-A0A2N6NL77-F1
#
_entry.id   AF-A0A2N6NL77-F1
#
_cell.length_a   1.000
_cell.length_b   1.000
_cell.length_c   1.000
_cell.angle_alpha   90.00
_cell.angle_beta   90.00
_cell.angle_gamma   90.00
#
_symmetry.space_group_name_H-M   'P 1'
#
loop_
_entity.id
_entity.type
_entity.pdbx_description
1 polymer ?
#
loop_
_entity_poly.entity_id
_entity_poly.type
_entity_poly.pdbx_seq_one_letter_code
_entity_poly.pdbx_strand_id
1 'polypeptide(L)'
;MILTPVDTLKTTLQVQGPEGRALLRERIKKHGVGTLWWGAFATAGATFVGHYPWFATYNILSEAIKEPPKDQFFLWLLRLAFIGFVASLVSDCVSNSLRVVKTYRQVNETQVSYTKLVIQGDGVSGLFGRGLSTRILCNGLQGLLFSILWKLFLDL
;
A
#
# COMPACT_ATOMS: atom_id res chain seq x y z
N MET A 1 4.75 -12.89 6.37
CA MET A 1 4.28 -13.92 7.31
C MET A 1 5.06 -13.88 8.62
N ILE A 2 6.39 -13.87 8.59
CA ILE A 2 7.22 -13.73 9.81
C ILE A 2 7.02 -12.37 10.48
N LEU A 3 6.89 -11.29 9.71
CA LEU A 3 6.70 -9.93 10.23
C LEU A 3 5.25 -9.58 10.61
N THR A 4 4.30 -10.47 10.30
CA THR A 4 2.86 -10.19 10.47
C THR A 4 2.49 -9.91 11.93
N PRO A 5 3.03 -10.60 12.95
CA PRO A 5 2.76 -10.26 14.36
C PRO A 5 3.18 -8.84 14.74
N VAL A 6 4.32 -8.37 14.23
CA VAL A 6 4.83 -7.03 14.48
C VAL A 6 3.94 -5.98 13.79
N ASP A 7 3.52 -6.27 12.56
CA ASP A 7 2.59 -5.42 11.81
C ASP A 7 1.22 -5.32 12.50
N THR A 8 0.68 -6.44 13.00
CA THR A 8 -0.56 -6.48 13.77
C THR A 8 -0.44 -5.68 15.06
N LEU A 9 0.69 -5.78 15.77
CA LEU A 9 0.94 -4.97 16.96
C LEU A 9 1.00 -3.47 16.62
N LYS A 10 1.80 -3.09 15.62
CA LYS A 10 1.94 -1.69 15.17
C LYS A 10 0.61 -1.10 14.74
N THR A 11 -0.14 -1.82 13.92
CA THR A 11 -1.43 -1.34 13.38
C THR A 11 -2.48 -1.22 14.49
N THR A 12 -2.52 -2.17 15.42
CA THR A 12 -3.42 -2.08 16.59
C THR A 12 -3.11 -0.85 17.43
N LEU A 13 -1.83 -0.57 17.68
CA LEU A 13 -1.40 0.62 18.42
C LEU A 13 -1.67 1.93 17.67
N GLN A 14 -1.51 1.97 16.34
CA GLN A 14 -1.79 3.16 15.54
C GLN A 14 -3.28 3.54 15.55
N VAL A 15 -4.18 2.56 15.66
CA VAL A 15 -5.63 2.78 15.63
C VAL A 15 -6.21 3.00 17.03
N GLN A 16 -5.83 2.16 17.98
CA GLN A 16 -6.41 2.12 19.34
C GLN A 16 -5.56 2.91 20.36
N GLY A 17 -4.42 3.47 19.94
CA GLY A 17 -3.53 4.18 20.85
C GLY A 17 -2.94 3.28 21.95
N PRO A 18 -2.67 3.84 23.16
CA PRO A 18 -2.05 3.12 24.27
C PRO A 18 -2.83 1.88 24.74
N GLU A 19 -4.17 1.94 24.66
CA GLU A 19 -5.06 0.87 25.09
C GLU A 19 -4.99 -0.38 24.20
N GLY A 20 -4.47 -0.24 22.96
CA GLY A 20 -4.31 -1.35 22.02
C GLY A 20 -3.45 -2.50 22.55
N ARG A 21 -2.55 -2.26 23.51
CA ARG A 21 -1.75 -3.33 24.16
C ARG A 21 -2.59 -4.22 25.06
N ALA A 22 -3.52 -3.63 25.82
CA ALA A 22 -4.42 -4.37 26.71
C ALA A 22 -5.35 -5.26 25.88
N LEU A 23 -5.93 -4.69 24.82
CA LEU A 23 -6.78 -5.40 23.86
C LEU A 23 -6.06 -6.59 23.22
N LEU A 24 -4.81 -6.40 22.76
CA LEU A 24 -4.01 -7.49 22.18
C LEU A 24 -3.70 -8.59 23.20
N ARG A 25 -3.37 -8.21 24.45
CA ARG A 25 -3.10 -9.16 25.52
C ARG A 25 -4.33 -10.00 25.86
N GLU A 26 -5.51 -9.38 25.94
CA GLU A 26 -6.77 -10.11 26.16
C GLU A 26 -7.10 -11.04 24.98
N ARG A 27 -6.90 -10.58 23.75
CA ARG A 27 -7.13 -11.39 22.55
C ARG A 27 -6.22 -12.62 22.49
N ILE A 28 -4.94 -12.46 22.83
CA ILE A 28 -3.98 -13.58 22.92
C ILE A 28 -4.40 -14.55 24.02
N LYS A 29 -4.86 -14.06 25.19
CA LYS A 29 -5.36 -14.92 26.26
C LYS A 29 -6.60 -15.73 25.86
N LYS A 30 -7.52 -15.12 25.11
CA LYS A 30 -8.81 -15.73 24.75
C LYS A 30 -8.74 -16.67 23.56
N HIS A 31 -7.87 -16.39 22.58
CA HIS A 31 -7.85 -17.07 21.28
C HIS A 31 -6.46 -17.58 20.87
N GLY A 32 -5.45 -17.40 21.72
CA GLY A 32 -4.08 -17.85 21.49
C GLY A 32 -3.24 -16.90 20.63
N VAL A 33 -1.96 -17.23 20.50
CA VAL A 33 -0.95 -16.43 19.78
C VAL A 33 -1.21 -16.39 18.27
N GLY A 34 -1.94 -17.38 17.72
CA GLY A 34 -2.35 -17.42 16.31
C GLY A 34 -3.19 -16.23 15.86
N THR A 35 -3.80 -15.50 16.80
CA THR A 35 -4.54 -14.26 16.51
C THR A 35 -3.68 -13.14 15.93
N LEU A 36 -2.36 -13.18 16.14
CA LEU A 36 -1.41 -12.26 15.53
C LEU A 36 -1.27 -12.46 14.00
N TRP A 37 -1.77 -13.58 13.47
CA TRP A 37 -1.84 -13.84 12.03
C TRP A 37 -3.25 -13.65 11.46
N TRP A 38 -4.21 -13.16 12.25
CA TRP A 38 -5.53 -12.85 11.72
C TRP A 38 -5.45 -11.74 10.68
N GLY A 39 -5.86 -12.06 9.45
CA GLY A 39 -5.74 -11.17 8.31
C GLY A 39 -4.39 -11.21 7.60
N ALA A 40 -3.45 -12.09 7.98
CA ALA A 40 -2.15 -12.22 7.34
C ALA A 40 -2.26 -12.47 5.82
N PHE A 41 -3.17 -13.35 5.40
CA PHE A 41 -3.43 -13.64 3.99
C PHE A 41 -4.06 -12.45 3.26
N ALA A 42 -4.95 -11.70 3.93
CA ALA A 42 -5.52 -10.49 3.35
C ALA A 42 -4.47 -9.38 3.20
N THR A 43 -3.57 -9.23 4.18
CA THR A 43 -2.41 -8.35 4.07
C THR A 43 -1.50 -8.80 2.93
N ALA A 44 -1.14 -10.09 2.85
CA ALA A 44 -0.32 -10.60 1.77
C ALA A 44 -0.94 -10.38 0.38
N GLY A 45 -2.24 -10.63 0.23
CA GLY A 45 -2.97 -10.35 -1.02
C GLY A 45 -2.97 -8.86 -1.37
N ALA A 46 -3.20 -7.97 -0.39
CA ALA A 46 -3.14 -6.53 -0.61
C ALA A 46 -1.73 -6.05 -1.00
N THR A 47 -0.69 -6.61 -0.37
CA THR A 47 0.72 -6.35 -0.72
C THR A 47 1.00 -6.82 -2.15
N PHE A 48 0.53 -8.01 -2.53
CA PHE A 48 0.70 -8.55 -3.87
C PHE A 48 0.06 -7.65 -4.94
N VAL A 49 -1.21 -7.26 -4.75
CA VAL A 49 -1.94 -6.41 -5.70
C VAL A 49 -1.41 -4.98 -5.76
N GLY A 50 -0.69 -4.51 -4.73
CA GLY A 50 0.02 -3.22 -4.79
C GLY A 50 1.36 -3.32 -5.52
N HIS A 51 2.22 -4.28 -5.16
CA HIS A 51 3.57 -4.36 -5.68
C HIS A 51 3.66 -4.80 -7.13
N TYR A 52 2.83 -5.76 -7.55
CA TYR A 52 2.94 -6.32 -8.90
C TYR A 52 2.68 -5.27 -9.98
N PRO A 53 1.60 -4.46 -9.91
CA PRO A 53 1.37 -3.36 -10.85
C PRO A 53 2.46 -2.30 -10.79
N TRP A 54 3.01 -2.02 -9.60
CA TRP A 54 4.11 -1.06 -9.45
C TRP A 54 5.35 -1.53 -10.24
N PHE A 55 5.82 -2.75 -10.00
CA PHE A 55 7.01 -3.29 -10.68
C PHE A 55 6.79 -3.49 -12.17
N ALA A 56 5.61 -3.96 -12.58
CA ALA A 56 5.27 -4.10 -14.00
C ALA A 56 5.33 -2.75 -14.71
N THR A 57 4.72 -1.72 -14.13
CA THR A 57 4.72 -0.35 -14.68
C THR A 57 6.14 0.22 -14.71
N TYR A 58 6.89 0.06 -13.62
CA TYR A 58 8.28 0.51 -13.51
C TYR A 58 9.17 -0.10 -14.60
N ASN A 59 9.05 -1.41 -14.84
CA ASN A 59 9.85 -2.12 -15.85
C ASN A 59 9.46 -1.70 -17.27
N ILE A 60 8.15 -1.65 -17.59
CA ILE A 60 7.67 -1.22 -18.91
C ILE A 60 8.14 0.19 -19.24
N LEU A 61 8.02 1.13 -18.30
CA LEU A 61 8.46 2.51 -18.50
C LEU A 61 9.99 2.63 -18.55
N SER A 62 10.71 1.79 -17.81
CA SER A 62 12.17 1.73 -17.86
C SER A 62 12.66 1.24 -19.22
N GLU A 63 11.98 0.29 -19.85
CA GLU A 63 12.29 -0.18 -21.21
C GLU A 63 11.85 0.82 -22.29
N ALA A 64 10.68 1.44 -22.13
CA ALA A 64 10.15 2.40 -23.11
C ALA A 64 10.92 3.73 -23.13
N ILE A 65 11.38 4.21 -21.97
CA ILE A 65 12.11 5.48 -21.86
C ILE A 65 13.61 5.18 -21.88
N LYS A 66 14.27 5.49 -23.00
CA LYS A 66 15.73 5.36 -23.15
C LYS A 66 16.48 6.06 -22.01
N GLU A 67 17.52 5.42 -21.51
CA GLU A 67 18.37 5.99 -20.46
C GLU A 67 19.19 7.15 -21.07
N PRO A 68 19.15 8.35 -20.46
CA PRO A 68 19.95 9.46 -20.94
C PRO A 68 21.44 9.19 -20.70
N PRO A 69 22.32 9.81 -21.49
CA PRO A 69 23.77 9.74 -21.30
C PRO A 69 24.20 10.10 -19.87
N LYS A 70 25.25 9.43 -19.34
CA LYS A 70 25.70 9.56 -17.94
C LYS A 70 26.19 10.96 -17.56
N ASP A 71 26.56 11.77 -18.55
CA ASP A 71 26.88 13.19 -18.41
C ASP A 71 25.66 14.04 -18.02
N GLN A 72 24.45 13.55 -18.25
CA GLN A 72 23.19 14.25 -17.95
C GLN A 72 22.54 13.74 -16.67
N PHE A 73 23.26 13.85 -15.54
CA PHE A 73 22.82 13.37 -14.24
C PHE A 73 21.41 13.85 -13.83
N PHE A 74 21.07 15.11 -14.09
CA PHE A 74 19.74 15.65 -13.79
C PHE A 74 18.63 15.02 -14.63
N LEU A 75 18.87 14.76 -15.93
CA LEU A 75 17.89 14.11 -16.81
C LEU A 75 17.71 12.64 -16.43
N TRP A 76 18.80 11.98 -16.01
CA TRP A 76 18.74 10.62 -15.46
C TRP A 76 17.90 10.57 -14.18
N LEU A 77 18.11 11.50 -13.26
CA LEU A 77 17.35 11.62 -12.02
C LEU A 77 15.87 11.89 -12.30
N LEU A 78 15.58 12.81 -13.22
CA LEU A 78 14.22 13.17 -13.62
C LEU A 78 13.48 11.98 -14.23
N ARG A 79 14.16 11.17 -15.04
CA ARG A 79 13.61 9.92 -15.59
C ARG A 79 13.23 8.95 -14.48
N LEU A 80 14.15 8.67 -13.54
CA LEU A 80 13.89 7.74 -12.43
C LEU A 80 12.74 8.22 -11.54
N ALA A 81 12.71 9.52 -11.25
CA ALA A 81 11.62 10.19 -10.58
C ALA A 81 10.30 9.95 -11.34
N PHE A 82 10.23 10.33 -12.61
CA PHE A 82 9.02 10.20 -13.41
C PHE A 82 8.49 8.76 -13.45
N ILE A 83 9.37 7.79 -13.69
CA ILE A 83 9.01 6.36 -13.72
C ILE A 83 8.46 5.90 -12.35
N GLY A 84 9.16 6.24 -11.27
CA GLY A 84 8.72 5.91 -9.91
C GLY A 84 7.36 6.52 -9.55
N PHE A 85 7.10 7.75 -9.98
CA PHE A 85 5.82 8.42 -9.78
C PHE A 85 4.67 7.74 -10.53
N VAL A 86 4.87 7.45 -11.82
CA VAL A 86 3.84 6.80 -12.64
C VAL A 86 3.57 5.38 -12.14
N ALA A 87 4.60 4.64 -11.73
CA ALA A 87 4.46 3.33 -11.12
C ALA A 87 3.65 3.40 -9.81
N SER A 88 3.91 4.39 -8.95
CA SER A 88 3.12 4.65 -7.74
C SER A 88 1.67 4.99 -8.06
N LEU A 89 1.43 5.84 -9.06
CA LEU A 89 0.08 6.23 -9.48
C LEU A 89 -0.74 5.04 -9.98
N VAL A 90 -0.16 4.19 -10.85
CA VAL A 90 -0.85 3.00 -11.37
C VAL A 90 -1.13 2.00 -10.25
N SER A 91 -0.16 1.76 -9.37
CA SER A 91 -0.33 0.91 -8.18
C SER A 91 -1.42 1.45 -7.26
N ASP A 92 -1.48 2.76 -7.04
CA ASP A 92 -2.51 3.38 -6.21
C ASP A 92 -3.89 3.27 -6.86
N CYS A 93 -4.04 3.52 -8.15
CA CYS A 93 -5.30 3.34 -8.85
C CYS A 93 -5.85 1.90 -8.73
N VAL A 94 -4.98 0.89 -8.88
CA VAL A 94 -5.37 -0.53 -8.80
C VAL A 94 -5.62 -0.96 -7.36
N SER A 95 -4.80 -0.50 -6.41
CA SER A 95 -4.89 -0.95 -5.01
C SER A 95 -5.84 -0.11 -4.14
N ASN A 96 -6.28 1.08 -4.59
CA ASN A 96 -7.12 1.97 -3.77
C ASN A 96 -8.46 1.33 -3.42
N SER A 97 -9.11 0.66 -4.37
CA SER A 97 -10.39 -0.03 -4.16
C SER A 97 -10.29 -1.12 -3.09
N LEU A 98 -9.25 -1.96 -3.16
CA LEU A 98 -8.97 -3.00 -2.16
C LEU A 98 -8.62 -2.42 -0.79
N ARG A 99 -7.94 -1.27 -0.74
CA ARG A 99 -7.63 -0.59 0.52
C ARG A 99 -8.86 0.05 1.15
N VAL A 100 -9.73 0.68 0.37
CA VAL A 100 -11.02 1.24 0.84
C VAL A 100 -11.88 0.12 1.41
N VAL A 101 -11.97 -1.00 0.68
CA VAL A 101 -12.63 -2.24 1.13
C VAL A 101 -12.02 -2.69 2.46
N LYS A 102 -10.70 -2.89 2.54
CA LYS A 102 -10.01 -3.32 3.76
C LYS A 102 -10.33 -2.41 4.95
N THR A 103 -10.20 -1.10 4.79
CA THR A 103 -10.46 -0.15 5.89
C THR A 103 -11.91 -0.25 6.37
N TYR A 104 -12.87 -0.33 5.46
CA TYR A 104 -14.29 -0.45 5.82
C TYR A 104 -14.58 -1.73 6.61
N ARG A 105 -13.87 -2.84 6.31
CA ARG A 105 -13.99 -4.11 7.06
C ARG A 105 -13.38 -4.04 8.44
N GLN A 106 -12.31 -3.26 8.58
CA GLN A 106 -11.56 -3.16 9.82
C GLN A 106 -12.25 -2.24 10.83
N VAL A 107 -13.10 -1.31 10.38
CA VAL A 107 -13.84 -0.40 11.27
C VAL A 107 -15.29 -0.83 11.56
N ASN A 108 -15.92 -1.66 10.72
CA ASN A 108 -17.28 -2.14 10.97
C ASN A 108 -17.28 -3.56 11.59
N GLU A 109 -18.00 -3.74 12.69
CA GLU A 109 -18.08 -5.01 13.43
C GLU A 109 -18.86 -6.11 12.69
N THR A 110 -19.70 -5.75 11.71
CA THR A 110 -20.57 -6.68 11.00
C THR A 110 -19.89 -7.25 9.74
N GLN A 111 -19.79 -8.57 9.65
CA GLN A 111 -19.41 -9.27 8.42
C GLN A 111 -20.53 -9.14 7.38
N VAL A 112 -20.54 -8.07 6.59
CA VAL A 112 -21.52 -7.89 5.51
C VAL A 112 -20.87 -8.07 4.14
N SER A 113 -21.58 -8.76 3.24
CA SER A 113 -21.13 -9.06 1.88
C SER A 113 -21.06 -7.79 1.02
N TYR A 114 -19.91 -7.61 0.38
CA TYR A 114 -19.27 -6.33 0.11
C TYR A 114 -19.84 -5.48 -1.03
N THR A 115 -20.41 -6.11 -2.05
CA THR A 115 -20.74 -5.39 -3.30
C THR A 115 -21.98 -4.52 -3.17
N LYS A 116 -22.92 -4.86 -2.27
CA LYS A 116 -24.20 -4.15 -2.17
C LYS A 116 -24.14 -2.87 -1.34
N LEU A 117 -23.41 -2.86 -0.22
CA LEU A 117 -23.38 -1.71 0.71
C LEU A 117 -22.57 -0.52 0.18
N VAL A 118 -21.44 -0.75 -0.48
CA VAL A 118 -20.61 0.34 -1.02
C VAL A 118 -21.27 0.99 -2.24
N ILE A 119 -21.94 0.22 -3.08
CA ILE A 119 -22.66 0.75 -4.26
C ILE A 119 -23.92 1.52 -3.85
N GLN A 120 -24.58 1.17 -2.74
CA GLN A 120 -25.79 1.84 -2.28
C GLN A 120 -25.55 3.15 -1.50
N GLY A 121 -24.37 3.34 -0.90
CA GLY A 121 -24.01 4.54 -0.14
C GLY A 121 -23.30 5.61 -1.00
N ASP A 122 -21.99 5.43 -1.21
CA ASP A 122 -21.12 6.40 -1.91
C ASP A 122 -20.94 6.08 -3.41
N GLY A 123 -21.51 4.97 -3.88
CA GLY A 123 -21.39 4.50 -5.26
C GLY A 123 -19.97 4.06 -5.66
N VAL A 124 -19.79 3.81 -6.96
CA VAL A 124 -18.50 3.40 -7.55
C VAL A 124 -17.44 4.50 -7.40
N SER A 125 -17.85 5.77 -7.38
CA SER A 125 -16.94 6.91 -7.17
C SER A 125 -16.28 6.89 -5.78
N GLY A 126 -17.03 6.58 -4.72
CA GLY A 126 -16.47 6.44 -3.37
C GLY A 126 -15.53 5.24 -3.23
N LEU A 127 -15.79 4.15 -3.95
CA LEU A 127 -14.95 2.95 -3.91
C LEU A 127 -13.56 3.20 -4.53
N PHE A 128 -13.49 3.97 -5.61
CA PHE A 128 -12.24 4.20 -6.35
C PHE A 128 -11.56 5.53 -6.04
N GLY A 129 -12.30 6.57 -5.62
CA GLY A 129 -11.76 7.93 -5.45
C GLY A 129 -11.48 8.36 -4.00
N ARG A 130 -12.02 7.67 -2.99
CA ARG A 130 -11.93 8.12 -1.60
C ARG A 130 -10.47 8.08 -1.09
N GLY A 131 -9.95 9.26 -0.73
CA GLY A 131 -8.57 9.44 -0.25
C GLY A 131 -7.49 9.24 -1.32
N LEU A 132 -7.86 9.09 -2.59
CA LEU A 132 -6.92 8.80 -3.68
C LEU A 132 -5.95 9.96 -3.92
N SER A 133 -6.41 11.21 -3.93
CA SER A 133 -5.56 12.38 -4.20
C SER A 133 -4.41 12.54 -3.18
N THR A 134 -4.71 12.38 -1.89
CA THR A 134 -3.70 12.43 -0.82
C THR A 134 -2.73 11.26 -0.91
N ARG A 135 -3.22 10.07 -1.31
CA ARG A 135 -2.37 8.88 -1.50
C ARG A 135 -1.43 9.03 -2.69
N ILE A 136 -1.94 9.47 -3.84
CA ILE A 136 -1.12 9.74 -5.03
C ILE A 136 -0.01 10.74 -4.68
N LEU A 137 -0.30 11.77 -3.89
CA LEU A 137 0.73 12.72 -3.47
C LEU A 137 1.79 12.07 -2.57
N CYS A 138 1.38 11.42 -1.47
CA CYS A 138 2.31 10.82 -0.52
C CYS A 138 3.11 9.65 -1.11
N ASN A 139 2.43 8.70 -1.76
CA ASN A 139 3.05 7.51 -2.34
C ASN A 139 3.79 7.84 -3.65
N GLY A 140 3.32 8.85 -4.39
CA GLY A 140 4.04 9.40 -5.53
C GLY A 140 5.39 9.94 -5.10
N LEU A 141 5.42 10.84 -4.12
CA LEU A 141 6.66 11.38 -3.54
C LEU A 141 7.55 10.28 -2.94
N GLN A 142 6.97 9.31 -2.25
CA GLN A 142 7.71 8.15 -1.75
C GLN A 142 8.33 7.33 -2.89
N GLY A 143 7.59 7.12 -4.00
CA GLY A 143 8.05 6.40 -5.19
C GLY A 143 9.18 7.11 -5.92
N LEU A 144 9.14 8.45 -5.98
CA LEU A 144 10.24 9.29 -6.47
C LEU A 144 11.53 8.99 -5.69
N LEU A 145 11.46 9.16 -4.36
CA LEU A 145 12.61 9.00 -3.46
C LEU A 145 13.14 7.57 -3.49
N PHE A 146 12.25 6.57 -3.47
CA PHE A 146 12.64 5.17 -3.55
C PHE A 146 13.42 4.88 -4.84
N SER A 147 12.92 5.34 -5.99
CA SER A 147 13.54 5.05 -7.29
C SER A 147 14.92 5.70 -7.43
N ILE A 148 15.07 6.92 -6.92
CA ILE A 148 16.35 7.64 -6.89
C ILE A 148 17.35 6.94 -5.97
N LEU A 149 16.97 6.71 -4.71
CA LEU A 149 17.87 6.11 -3.70
C LEU A 149 18.25 4.69 -4.08
N TRP A 150 17.30 3.90 -4.58
CA TRP A 150 17.54 2.53 -5.02
C TRP A 150 18.61 2.45 -6.10
N LYS A 151 18.52 3.30 -7.14
CA LYS A 151 19.48 3.30 -8.24
C LYS A 151 20.84 3.86 -7.79
N LEU A 152 20.85 4.92 -6.96
CA LEU A 152 22.08 5.47 -6.38
C LEU A 152 22.84 4.47 -5.51
N PHE A 153 22.14 3.63 -4.73
CA PHE A 153 22.78 2.59 -3.92
C PHE A 153 23.24 1.39 -4.74
N LEU A 154 22.64 1.12 -5.89
CA LEU A 154 23.07 0.05 -6.79
C LEU A 154 24.29 0.44 -7.63
N ASP A 155 24.45 1.72 -7.93
CA ASP A 155 25.58 2.26 -8.69
C ASP A 155 26.82 2.61 -7.82
N LEU A 156 26.71 2.42 -6.49
CA LEU A 156 27.76 2.63 -5.47
C LEU A 156 28.55 1.34 -5.20
#